data_AF-A0AAW1JGM6-F1
#
_entry.id   AF-A0AAW1JGM6-F1
#
_cell.length_a   1.000
_cell.length_b   1.000
_cell.length_c   1.000
_cell.angle_alpha   90.00
_cell.angle_beta   90.00
_cell.angle_gamma   90.00
#
_symmetry.space_group_name_H-M   'P 1'
#
loop_
_entity.id
_entity.type
_entity.pdbx_description
1 polymer ?
#
loop_
_entity_poly.entity_id
_entity_poly.type
_entity_poly.pdbx_seq_one_letter_code
_entity_poly.pdbx_strand_id
1 'polypeptide(L)'
;MNVRRAESVPVGLNNLDHSYGKPYIDKLWRIHEVLDTLRGHMSKQSLNVELSEMTEENGEEPAVLPPTYLVLQLNPDTPSSALKCALKWLVDKIKGQRRDGGAELVLLKQPTRDNEPLYLHVSASRIKFLEAAEEMEMVKMDIHGKMREFSVAQLEEFLPDGMLVEDLLTLSERQMIVMHELDNIRALAEDDHIPGYPSYTLYEGQSIMNVCQDCNIIFKIYSLHDREELKKLGRKWYLSVFRKQPFEEIRMYFGEAIALYFTFLGFYTTALIIPMTLGFLQLLLSTETVAFFCIFNVVWMTVFLEKLLLNTGINMKSSGVRRLAEFSSLRPEMKHFTSNV
;
A
#
# COMPACT_ATOMS: atom_id res chain seq x y z
N MET A 1 24.97 65.90 -42.44
CA MET A 1 25.62 65.42 -41.20
C MET A 1 24.52 64.94 -40.28
N ASN A 2 24.56 63.65 -39.92
CA ASN A 2 23.71 62.90 -38.98
C ASN A 2 22.23 62.67 -39.34
N VAL A 3 21.59 61.52 -39.09
CA VAL A 3 21.93 60.07 -39.02
C VAL A 3 20.56 59.38 -39.29
N ARG A 4 20.61 58.22 -39.93
CA ARG A 4 19.53 57.36 -40.43
C ARG A 4 18.45 56.99 -39.38
N ARG A 5 17.17 56.98 -39.81
CA ARG A 5 16.13 56.09 -39.27
C ARG A 5 15.59 55.29 -40.45
N ALA A 6 15.87 53.98 -40.47
CA ALA A 6 15.42 53.08 -41.53
C ALA A 6 14.00 52.60 -41.22
N GLU A 7 13.08 52.86 -42.14
CA GLU A 7 11.77 52.23 -42.24
C GLU A 7 11.95 50.87 -42.94
N SER A 8 11.32 49.82 -42.41
CA SER A 8 11.27 48.52 -43.08
C SER A 8 9.89 48.28 -43.69
N VAL A 9 9.93 48.01 -45.00
CA VAL A 9 8.87 47.66 -45.97
C VAL A 9 8.44 46.18 -45.79
N PRO A 10 7.22 45.77 -46.23
CA PRO A 10 6.58 44.52 -45.80
C PRO A 10 6.92 43.33 -46.72
N VAL A 11 6.80 42.12 -46.17
CA VAL A 11 6.70 40.87 -46.96
C VAL A 11 5.67 39.97 -46.30
N GLY A 12 4.60 39.67 -47.04
CA GLY A 12 3.58 38.71 -46.62
C GLY A 12 4.02 37.27 -46.84
N LEU A 13 3.52 36.37 -46.00
CA LEU A 13 3.38 34.95 -46.29
C LEU A 13 2.23 34.38 -45.46
N ASN A 14 1.22 33.94 -46.19
CA ASN A 14 0.03 33.17 -45.85
C ASN A 14 0.21 32.18 -44.68
N ASN A 15 -0.82 32.04 -43.83
CA ASN A 15 -1.69 30.85 -43.79
C ASN A 15 -2.50 30.75 -42.48
N LEU A 16 -3.82 30.67 -42.63
CA LEU A 16 -4.74 29.80 -41.89
C LEU A 16 -4.67 29.82 -40.34
N ASP A 17 -5.35 30.79 -39.72
CA ASP A 17 -5.83 30.61 -38.35
C ASP A 17 -7.06 29.70 -38.37
N HIS A 18 -6.79 28.40 -38.38
CA HIS A 18 -7.75 27.39 -37.97
C HIS A 18 -7.93 27.49 -36.45
N SER A 19 -9.15 27.84 -36.05
CA SER A 19 -9.68 27.56 -34.72
C SER A 19 -9.52 26.06 -34.41
N TYR A 20 -8.51 25.73 -33.60
CA TYR A 20 -8.42 24.45 -32.89
C TYR A 20 -8.32 24.78 -31.40
N GLY A 21 -9.48 24.94 -30.77
CA GLY A 21 -9.60 24.74 -29.33
C GLY A 21 -9.07 23.34 -29.01
N LYS A 22 -8.04 23.23 -28.19
CA LYS A 22 -7.47 21.95 -27.78
C LYS A 22 -8.48 21.25 -26.87
N PRO A 23 -9.18 20.19 -27.32
CA PRO A 23 -10.21 19.51 -26.50
C PRO A 23 -9.62 18.89 -25.23
N TYR A 24 -8.31 18.67 -25.18
CA TYR A 24 -7.59 18.13 -24.04
C TYR A 24 -7.49 19.12 -22.87
N ILE A 25 -7.33 20.41 -23.13
CA ILE A 25 -7.18 21.43 -22.08
C ILE A 25 -8.54 21.69 -21.43
N ASP A 26 -9.61 21.79 -22.23
CA ASP A 26 -10.98 21.92 -21.70
C ASP A 26 -11.41 20.67 -20.92
N LYS A 27 -10.93 19.48 -21.29
CA LYS A 27 -11.19 18.25 -20.55
C LYS A 27 -10.45 18.23 -19.20
N LEU A 28 -9.22 18.76 -19.14
CA LEU A 28 -8.43 18.87 -17.91
C LEU A 28 -9.05 19.87 -16.92
N TRP A 29 -9.52 21.02 -17.42
CA TRP A 29 -10.23 22.02 -16.62
C TRP A 29 -11.55 21.49 -16.09
N ARG A 30 -12.31 20.73 -16.90
CA ARG A 30 -13.53 20.07 -16.43
C ARG A 30 -13.25 19.03 -15.34
N ILE A 31 -12.14 18.31 -15.41
CA ILE A 31 -11.75 17.33 -14.37
C ILE A 31 -11.38 18.06 -13.07
N HIS A 32 -10.60 19.15 -13.13
CA HIS A 32 -10.29 19.97 -11.95
C HIS A 32 -11.54 20.62 -11.35
N GLU A 33 -12.45 21.13 -12.17
CA GLU A 33 -13.70 21.73 -11.71
C GLU A 33 -14.64 20.69 -11.06
N VAL A 34 -14.69 19.47 -11.60
CA VAL A 34 -15.40 18.34 -10.99
C VAL A 34 -14.73 17.92 -9.67
N LEU A 35 -13.41 17.87 -9.60
CA LEU A 35 -12.66 17.58 -8.38
C LEU A 35 -12.89 18.64 -7.30
N ASP A 36 -12.87 19.92 -7.64
CA ASP A 36 -13.12 21.02 -6.68
C ASP A 36 -14.58 21.05 -6.23
N THR A 37 -15.52 20.74 -7.12
CA THR A 37 -16.96 20.63 -6.78
C THR A 37 -17.19 19.44 -5.84
N LEU A 38 -16.58 18.28 -6.12
CA LEU A 38 -16.65 17.10 -5.25
C LEU A 38 -15.95 17.34 -3.90
N ARG A 39 -14.83 18.08 -3.89
CA ARG A 39 -14.12 18.51 -2.67
C ARG A 39 -15.00 19.42 -1.82
N GLY A 40 -15.74 20.34 -2.44
CA GLY A 40 -16.72 21.20 -1.79
C GLY A 40 -17.93 20.44 -1.22
N HIS A 41 -18.40 19.41 -1.91
CA HIS A 41 -19.49 18.54 -1.43
C HIS A 41 -19.07 17.62 -0.29
N MET A 42 -17.82 17.11 -0.30
CA MET A 42 -17.26 16.26 0.75
C MET A 42 -16.91 17.06 2.03
N SER A 43 -16.46 18.31 1.88
CA SER A 43 -16.29 19.23 3.01
C SER A 43 -17.64 19.57 3.68
N LYS A 44 -18.72 19.70 2.89
CA LYS A 44 -20.08 19.85 3.45
C LYS A 44 -20.59 18.57 4.13
N GLN A 45 -20.28 17.38 3.61
CA GLN A 45 -20.56 16.12 4.31
C GLN A 45 -19.76 15.99 5.61
N SER A 46 -18.55 16.55 5.70
CA SER A 46 -17.77 16.60 6.95
C SER A 46 -18.35 17.55 8.00
N LEU A 47 -19.01 18.63 7.58
CA LEU A 47 -19.76 19.55 8.47
C LEU A 47 -21.09 18.94 8.95
N ASN A 48 -21.75 18.11 8.15
CA ASN A 48 -22.99 17.43 8.55
C ASN A 48 -22.78 16.31 9.60
N VAL A 49 -21.54 15.88 9.84
CA VAL A 49 -21.21 14.91 10.91
C VAL A 49 -21.14 15.56 12.30
N GLU A 50 -21.16 16.88 12.40
CA GLU A 50 -21.27 17.60 13.69
C GLU A 50 -22.69 18.07 14.04
N LEU A 51 -23.71 17.77 13.22
CA LEU A 51 -25.10 18.15 13.51
C LEU A 51 -26.10 17.04 13.17
N SER A 52 -25.92 15.87 13.77
CA SER A 52 -26.90 14.79 13.73
C SER A 52 -27.08 14.14 15.10
N GLU A 53 -27.39 14.95 16.11
CA GLU A 53 -28.45 14.59 17.05
C GLU A 53 -29.72 15.30 16.58
N MET A 54 -30.77 14.51 16.33
CA MET A 54 -32.09 14.91 15.83
C MET A 54 -32.15 15.27 14.33
N THR A 55 -32.65 14.34 13.51
CA THR A 55 -33.99 14.38 12.90
C THR A 55 -34.11 13.16 11.97
N GLU A 56 -35.17 12.37 12.16
CA GLU A 56 -35.54 11.26 11.27
C GLU A 56 -36.08 11.78 9.91
N GLU A 57 -36.08 10.88 8.93
CA GLU A 57 -36.71 10.95 7.60
C GLU A 57 -35.95 11.70 6.49
N ASN A 58 -35.26 10.93 5.63
CA ASN A 58 -35.65 10.73 4.22
C ASN A 58 -34.73 9.71 3.52
N GLY A 59 -35.30 8.95 2.60
CA GLY A 59 -34.68 7.78 1.97
C GLY A 59 -33.55 8.09 0.98
N GLU A 60 -32.34 8.23 1.49
CA GLU A 60 -31.09 8.07 0.74
C GLU A 60 -30.51 6.67 1.02
N GLU A 61 -29.94 6.04 -0.02
CA GLU A 61 -29.21 4.77 0.10
C GLU A 61 -28.24 4.84 1.29
N PRO A 62 -28.17 3.80 2.14
CA PRO A 62 -27.41 3.87 3.38
C PRO A 62 -25.96 4.23 3.05
N ALA A 63 -25.48 5.35 3.58
CA ALA A 63 -24.10 5.81 3.41
C ALA A 63 -23.15 4.66 3.75
N VAL A 64 -22.63 3.98 2.72
CA VAL A 64 -21.75 2.82 2.90
C VAL A 64 -20.44 3.36 3.47
N LEU A 65 -20.22 3.10 4.75
CA LEU A 65 -18.96 3.43 5.41
C LEU A 65 -17.82 2.79 4.61
N PRO A 66 -16.73 3.53 4.32
CA PRO A 66 -15.62 2.97 3.58
C PRO A 66 -15.04 1.77 4.37
N PRO A 67 -14.66 0.69 3.67
CA PRO A 67 -14.12 -0.49 4.32
C PRO A 67 -12.86 -0.14 5.12
N THR A 68 -12.70 -0.77 6.27
CA THR A 68 -11.50 -0.59 7.10
C THR A 68 -10.38 -1.50 6.63
N TYR A 69 -9.18 -0.94 6.48
CA TYR A 69 -7.99 -1.69 6.09
C TYR A 69 -7.02 -1.91 7.25
N LEU A 70 -6.84 -0.90 8.12
CA LEU A 70 -5.97 -0.95 9.29
C LEU A 70 -6.71 -0.57 10.57
N VAL A 71 -6.31 -1.17 11.68
CA VAL A 71 -6.82 -0.85 13.02
C VAL A 71 -5.65 -0.45 13.91
N LEU A 72 -5.77 0.71 14.55
CA LEU A 72 -4.85 1.17 15.60
C LEU A 72 -5.49 0.86 16.94
N GLN A 73 -4.77 0.12 17.77
CA GLN A 73 -5.11 -0.12 19.16
C GLN A 73 -4.31 0.86 20.03
N LEU A 74 -5.02 1.70 20.78
CA LEU A 74 -4.42 2.61 21.75
C LEU A 74 -4.23 1.92 23.10
N ASN A 75 -3.25 2.38 23.86
CA ASN A 75 -2.93 1.81 25.16
C ASN A 75 -4.02 2.16 26.21
N PRO A 76 -4.61 1.17 26.90
CA PRO A 76 -5.63 1.40 27.92
C PRO A 76 -5.08 2.03 29.22
N ASP A 77 -3.79 1.88 29.52
CA ASP A 77 -3.20 2.24 30.83
C ASP A 77 -2.75 3.71 30.91
N THR A 78 -3.02 4.48 29.86
CA THR A 78 -2.47 5.81 29.65
C THR A 78 -3.40 6.89 30.23
N PRO A 79 -2.89 7.93 30.94
CA PRO A 79 -3.74 8.93 31.59
C PRO A 79 -4.71 9.59 30.62
N SER A 80 -6.01 9.52 30.96
CA SER A 80 -7.10 9.81 30.02
C SER A 80 -7.16 11.25 29.52
N SER A 81 -6.55 12.22 30.20
CA SER A 81 -6.50 13.63 29.76
C SER A 81 -5.38 13.87 28.75
N ALA A 82 -4.17 13.42 29.04
CA ALA A 82 -3.02 13.51 28.12
C ALA A 82 -3.26 12.68 26.86
N LEU A 83 -3.82 11.47 26.99
CA LEU A 83 -4.18 10.63 25.86
C LEU A 83 -5.22 11.29 24.95
N LYS A 84 -6.22 12.01 25.51
CA LYS A 84 -7.22 12.72 24.70
C LYS A 84 -6.60 13.85 23.88
N CYS A 85 -5.67 14.61 24.45
CA CYS A 85 -4.94 15.67 23.73
C CYS A 85 -4.06 15.08 22.62
N ALA A 86 -3.27 14.06 22.93
CA ALA A 86 -2.42 13.35 21.96
C ALA A 86 -3.27 12.75 20.83
N LEU A 87 -4.40 12.13 21.18
CA LEU A 87 -5.33 11.53 20.22
C LEU A 87 -5.94 12.56 19.29
N LYS A 88 -6.40 13.70 19.82
CA LYS A 88 -6.97 14.77 18.99
C LYS A 88 -5.93 15.27 17.99
N TRP A 89 -4.73 15.57 18.46
CA TRP A 89 -3.62 15.98 17.59
C TRP A 89 -3.26 14.90 16.55
N LEU A 90 -3.18 13.63 16.94
CA LEU A 90 -2.89 12.53 16.02
C LEU A 90 -3.98 12.37 14.96
N VAL A 91 -5.25 12.49 15.36
CA VAL A 91 -6.39 12.47 14.43
C VAL A 91 -6.33 13.64 13.46
N ASP A 92 -5.99 14.84 13.95
CA ASP A 92 -5.84 16.04 13.12
C ASP A 92 -4.69 15.88 12.13
N LYS A 93 -3.56 15.27 12.54
CA LYS A 93 -2.44 14.94 11.63
C LYS A 93 -2.80 13.88 10.60
N ILE A 94 -3.47 12.79 11.00
CA ILE A 94 -3.86 11.72 10.06
C ILE A 94 -4.88 12.23 9.03
N LYS A 95 -5.84 13.06 9.46
CA LYS A 95 -6.85 13.68 8.58
C LYS A 95 -6.33 14.90 7.81
N GLY A 96 -5.26 15.53 8.29
CA GLY A 96 -4.69 16.75 7.74
C GLY A 96 -4.24 16.59 6.29
N GLN A 97 -4.12 17.72 5.60
CA GLN A 97 -3.65 17.73 4.21
C GLN A 97 -2.17 17.38 4.13
N ARG A 98 -1.75 16.81 3.00
CA ARG A 98 -0.32 16.48 2.80
C ARG A 98 0.61 17.69 2.89
N ARG A 99 0.11 18.89 2.55
CA ARG A 99 0.86 20.16 2.65
C ARG A 99 1.29 20.48 4.07
N ASP A 100 0.48 20.05 5.04
CA ASP A 100 0.68 20.31 6.47
C ASP A 100 1.33 19.09 7.17
N GLY A 101 1.96 18.20 6.40
CA GLY A 101 2.58 16.97 6.91
C GLY A 101 1.57 15.87 7.30
N GLY A 102 0.30 16.00 6.89
CA GLY A 102 -0.74 15.00 7.13
C GLY A 102 -0.86 13.92 6.05
N ALA A 103 -1.76 12.96 6.25
CA ALA A 103 -1.92 11.80 5.36
C ALA A 103 -3.23 11.78 4.55
N GLU A 104 -4.17 12.72 4.78
CA GLU A 104 -5.49 12.76 4.12
C GLU A 104 -6.27 11.44 4.22
N LEU A 105 -6.10 10.71 5.33
CA LEU A 105 -6.76 9.44 5.58
C LEU A 105 -8.07 9.63 6.33
N VAL A 106 -8.98 8.67 6.16
CA VAL A 106 -10.27 8.64 6.83
C VAL A 106 -10.14 7.82 8.12
N LEU A 107 -10.47 8.42 9.25
CA LEU A 107 -10.48 7.77 10.55
C LEU A 107 -11.90 7.60 11.08
N LEU A 108 -12.19 6.39 11.54
CA LEU A 108 -13.44 6.02 12.19
C LEU A 108 -13.11 5.50 13.59
N LYS A 109 -13.78 6.05 14.61
CA LYS A 109 -13.63 5.57 15.98
C LYS A 109 -14.60 4.42 16.24
N GLN A 110 -14.12 3.31 16.80
CA GLN A 110 -15.01 2.25 17.27
C GLN A 110 -15.76 2.73 18.52
N PRO A 111 -17.08 2.46 18.64
CA PRO A 111 -17.79 2.69 19.90
C PRO A 111 -17.18 1.79 20.99
N THR A 112 -16.52 2.42 21.95
CA THR A 112 -15.80 1.76 23.05
C THR A 112 -16.70 1.71 24.28
N ARG A 113 -16.77 0.55 24.95
CA ARG A 113 -17.34 0.40 26.30
C ARG A 113 -16.32 0.84 27.34
N ASP A 114 -16.76 1.32 28.51
CA ASP A 114 -15.92 1.99 29.53
C ASP A 114 -14.69 1.23 30.07
N ASN A 115 -14.43 -0.01 29.63
CA ASN A 115 -13.29 -0.82 30.03
C ASN A 115 -12.57 -1.52 28.84
N GLU A 116 -12.86 -1.11 27.61
CA GLU A 116 -12.20 -1.64 26.41
C GLU A 116 -11.14 -0.64 25.90
N PRO A 117 -10.03 -1.13 25.33
CA PRO A 117 -9.06 -0.26 24.68
C PRO A 117 -9.72 0.45 23.48
N LEU A 118 -9.27 1.67 23.20
CA LEU A 118 -9.79 2.46 22.10
C LEU A 118 -9.21 1.96 20.77
N TYR A 119 -10.10 1.67 19.81
CA TYR A 119 -9.75 1.26 18.46
C TYR A 119 -10.09 2.35 17.45
N LEU A 120 -9.11 2.69 16.62
CA LEU A 120 -9.30 3.56 15.46
C LEU A 120 -9.19 2.73 14.18
N HIS A 121 -10.21 2.82 13.35
CA HIS A 121 -10.28 2.20 12.04
C HIS A 121 -9.79 3.21 11.01
N VAL A 122 -8.79 2.83 10.21
CA VAL A 122 -8.22 3.67 9.16
C VAL A 122 -8.68 3.17 7.80
N SER A 123 -9.11 4.13 6.99
CA SER A 123 -9.44 3.94 5.59
C SER A 123 -8.89 5.11 4.76
N ALA A 124 -9.03 5.03 3.44
CA ALA A 124 -8.64 6.09 2.52
C ALA A 124 -9.71 6.25 1.43
N SER A 125 -9.72 7.42 0.79
CA SER A 125 -10.57 7.65 -0.37
C SER A 125 -10.04 6.91 -1.60
N ARG A 126 -10.92 6.64 -2.57
CA ARG A 126 -10.55 5.96 -3.82
C ARG A 126 -9.45 6.70 -4.58
N ILE A 127 -9.56 8.03 -4.64
CA ILE A 127 -8.59 8.89 -5.31
C ILE A 127 -7.24 8.81 -4.60
N LYS A 128 -7.25 8.85 -3.27
CA LYS A 128 -6.03 8.75 -2.46
C LYS A 128 -5.27 7.45 -2.71
N PHE A 129 -6.00 6.34 -2.85
CA PHE A 129 -5.38 5.06 -3.19
C PHE A 129 -4.66 5.09 -4.55
N LEU A 130 -5.24 5.73 -5.56
CA LEU A 130 -4.64 5.81 -6.89
C LEU A 130 -3.44 6.74 -6.90
N GLU A 131 -3.54 7.91 -6.26
CA GLU A 131 -2.42 8.86 -6.11
C GLU A 131 -1.24 8.21 -5.36
N ALA A 132 -1.53 7.53 -4.25
CA ALA A 132 -0.50 6.87 -3.46
C ALA A 132 0.10 5.64 -4.17
N ALA A 133 -0.69 4.93 -4.99
CA ALA A 133 -0.17 3.85 -5.83
C ALA A 133 0.79 4.35 -6.92
N GLU A 134 0.52 5.51 -7.52
CA GLU A 134 1.43 6.17 -8.47
C GLU A 134 2.70 6.67 -7.76
N GLU A 135 2.57 7.27 -6.58
CA GLU A 135 3.71 7.71 -5.76
C GLU A 135 4.63 6.56 -5.33
N MET A 136 4.04 5.38 -5.04
CA MET A 136 4.79 4.16 -4.74
C MET A 136 5.34 3.45 -5.97
N GLU A 137 5.17 4.03 -7.17
CA GLU A 137 5.60 3.46 -8.46
C GLU A 137 5.15 2.00 -8.64
N MET A 138 3.91 1.70 -8.23
CA MET A 138 3.39 0.33 -8.27
C MET A 138 3.39 -0.20 -9.70
N VAL A 139 3.81 -1.45 -9.91
CA VAL A 139 3.86 -2.04 -11.25
C VAL A 139 2.64 -2.94 -11.46
N LYS A 140 1.83 -2.62 -12.46
CA LYS A 140 0.61 -3.35 -12.83
C LYS A 140 0.72 -3.93 -14.23
N MET A 141 -0.11 -4.95 -14.48
CA MET A 141 -0.27 -5.52 -15.80
C MET A 141 -1.28 -4.67 -16.58
N ASP A 142 -0.87 -4.21 -17.75
CA ASP A 142 -1.72 -3.48 -18.68
C ASP A 142 -2.55 -4.45 -19.55
N ILE A 143 -3.57 -3.95 -20.26
CA ILE A 143 -4.46 -4.74 -21.12
C ILE A 143 -3.71 -5.59 -22.17
N HIS A 144 -2.51 -5.16 -22.58
CA HIS A 144 -1.66 -5.89 -23.52
C HIS A 144 -0.79 -6.97 -22.85
N GLY A 145 -0.96 -7.21 -21.54
CA GLY A 145 -0.22 -8.21 -20.76
C GLY A 145 1.21 -7.79 -20.40
N LYS A 146 1.54 -6.49 -20.55
CA LYS A 146 2.87 -5.96 -20.23
C LYS A 146 2.88 -5.37 -18.82
N MET A 147 3.94 -5.67 -18.06
CA MET A 147 4.16 -5.04 -16.75
C MET A 147 4.68 -3.61 -16.95
N ARG A 148 3.95 -2.62 -16.43
CA ARG A 148 4.30 -1.19 -16.50
C ARG A 148 4.06 -0.52 -15.15
N GLU A 149 4.76 0.58 -14.91
CA GLU A 149 4.48 1.46 -13.76
C GLU A 149 3.07 2.04 -13.90
N PHE A 150 2.34 2.04 -12.80
CA PHE A 150 0.98 2.53 -12.71
C PHE A 150 0.99 4.06 -12.74
N SER A 151 0.19 4.63 -13.63
CA SER A 151 -0.04 6.07 -13.67
C SER A 151 -1.53 6.36 -13.73
N VAL A 152 -1.98 7.34 -12.95
CA VAL A 152 -3.39 7.74 -12.88
C VAL A 152 -3.86 8.29 -14.23
N ALA A 153 -2.97 8.91 -15.01
CA ALA A 153 -3.28 9.44 -16.34
C ALA A 153 -3.61 8.35 -17.37
N GLN A 154 -3.07 7.14 -17.19
CA GLN A 154 -3.24 5.98 -18.09
C GLN A 154 -4.10 4.88 -17.46
N LEU A 155 -4.96 5.22 -16.50
CA LEU A 155 -5.79 4.26 -15.75
C LEU A 155 -6.60 3.32 -16.67
N GLU A 156 -7.09 3.82 -17.80
CA GLU A 156 -7.86 3.04 -18.79
C GLU A 156 -7.06 1.88 -19.39
N GLU A 157 -5.74 2.00 -19.52
CA GLU A 157 -4.86 0.93 -20.04
C GLU A 157 -4.70 -0.22 -19.03
N PHE A 158 -4.97 0.01 -17.74
CA PHE A 158 -4.83 -1.00 -16.69
C PHE A 158 -6.16 -1.70 -16.33
N LEU A 159 -7.26 -1.33 -16.98
CA LEU A 159 -8.59 -1.85 -16.69
C LEU A 159 -9.09 -2.73 -17.86
N PRO A 160 -9.06 -4.07 -17.71
CA PRO A 160 -9.71 -4.96 -18.66
C PRO A 160 -11.22 -4.73 -18.71
N ASP A 161 -11.83 -5.06 -19.85
CA ASP A 161 -13.29 -4.93 -20.05
C ASP A 161 -14.07 -5.60 -18.91
N GLY A 162 -14.83 -4.80 -18.16
CA GLY A 162 -15.68 -5.27 -17.05
C GLY A 162 -15.04 -5.25 -15.65
N MET A 163 -13.76 -4.84 -15.52
CA MET A 163 -13.15 -4.60 -14.21
C MET A 163 -13.52 -3.20 -13.68
N LEU A 164 -13.92 -3.12 -12.42
CA LEU A 164 -14.15 -1.84 -11.74
C LEU A 164 -12.82 -1.24 -11.25
N VAL A 165 -12.75 0.08 -11.15
CA VAL A 165 -11.59 0.80 -10.57
C VAL A 165 -11.31 0.34 -9.15
N GLU A 166 -12.33 -0.09 -8.42
CA GLU A 166 -12.19 -0.64 -7.07
C GLU A 166 -11.36 -1.93 -7.11
N ASP A 167 -11.66 -2.85 -8.03
CA ASP A 167 -11.01 -4.17 -8.07
C ASP A 167 -9.57 -4.14 -8.62
N LEU A 168 -9.12 -2.99 -9.13
CA LEU A 168 -7.75 -2.80 -9.62
C LEU A 168 -6.70 -3.03 -8.52
N LEU A 169 -6.98 -2.53 -7.32
CA LEU A 169 -6.10 -2.65 -6.16
C LEU A 169 -6.59 -3.78 -5.26
N THR A 170 -5.70 -4.74 -5.03
CA THR A 170 -5.94 -5.91 -4.17
C THR A 170 -5.99 -5.49 -2.69
N LEU A 171 -6.50 -6.38 -1.83
CA LEU A 171 -6.56 -6.12 -0.40
C LEU A 171 -5.18 -5.84 0.19
N SER A 172 -4.17 -6.65 -0.18
CA SER A 172 -2.81 -6.50 0.33
C SER A 172 -2.19 -5.16 -0.09
N GLU A 173 -2.39 -4.74 -1.34
CA GLU A 173 -1.90 -3.46 -1.86
C GLU A 173 -2.59 -2.28 -1.17
N ARG A 174 -3.90 -2.33 -0.96
CA ARG A 174 -4.62 -1.27 -0.23
C ARG A 174 -4.09 -1.15 1.20
N GLN A 175 -3.91 -2.27 1.90
CA GLN A 175 -3.35 -2.27 3.26
C GLN A 175 -1.92 -1.73 3.30
N MET A 176 -1.11 -2.10 2.31
CA MET A 176 0.26 -1.59 2.14
C MET A 176 0.26 -0.08 1.90
N ILE A 177 -0.64 0.43 1.05
CA ILE A 177 -0.76 1.86 0.77
C ILE A 177 -1.13 2.64 2.04
N VAL A 178 -2.17 2.21 2.78
CA VAL A 178 -2.57 2.89 4.01
C VAL A 178 -1.44 2.85 5.04
N MET A 179 -0.71 1.74 5.15
CA MET A 179 0.42 1.64 6.07
C MET A 179 1.53 2.61 5.69
N HIS A 180 1.91 2.65 4.40
CA HIS A 180 2.92 3.57 3.90
C HIS A 180 2.53 5.04 4.14
N GLU A 181 1.27 5.41 3.90
CA GLU A 181 0.79 6.77 4.16
C GLU A 181 0.84 7.14 5.64
N LEU A 182 0.47 6.22 6.54
CA LEU A 182 0.60 6.43 7.99
C LEU A 182 2.08 6.59 8.39
N ASP A 183 2.94 5.71 7.87
CA ASP A 183 4.37 5.77 8.12
C ASP A 183 5.04 6.97 7.48
N ASN A 184 4.40 7.64 6.52
CA ASN A 184 4.89 8.86 5.88
C ASN A 184 4.46 10.16 6.59
N ILE A 185 3.70 10.08 7.69
CA ILE A 185 3.41 11.24 8.52
C ILE A 185 4.70 11.69 9.21
N ARG A 186 5.10 12.95 8.98
CA ARG A 186 6.34 13.54 9.49
C ARG A 186 6.03 14.68 10.45
N ALA A 187 6.83 14.79 11.51
CA ALA A 187 6.80 15.96 12.38
C ALA A 187 7.31 17.19 11.62
N LEU A 188 6.57 18.30 11.70
CA LEU A 188 7.01 19.60 11.18
C LEU A 188 7.82 20.34 12.25
N ALA A 189 8.48 21.44 11.87
CA ALA A 189 9.20 22.31 12.80
C ALA A 189 8.31 22.94 13.90
N GLU A 190 6.98 22.88 13.74
CA GLU A 190 6.01 23.35 14.73
C GLU A 190 5.68 22.30 15.80
N ASP A 191 5.98 21.01 15.52
CA ASP A 191 5.67 19.90 16.40
C ASP A 191 6.90 19.54 17.25
N ASP A 192 7.20 20.33 18.29
CA ASP A 192 8.36 20.08 19.18
C ASP A 192 8.16 18.88 20.13
N HIS A 193 6.91 18.63 20.56
CA HIS A 193 6.58 17.57 21.51
C HIS A 193 5.20 16.97 21.24
N ILE A 194 4.97 15.73 21.69
CA ILE A 194 3.63 15.14 21.63
C ILE A 194 2.71 15.83 22.65
N PRO A 195 1.55 16.39 22.23
CA PRO A 195 0.62 17.04 23.17
C PRO A 195 0.18 16.10 24.29
N GLY A 196 0.39 16.51 25.54
CA GLY A 196 0.11 15.70 26.73
C GLY A 196 1.33 14.94 27.28
N TYR A 197 2.41 14.82 26.50
CA TYR A 197 3.67 14.19 26.91
C TYR A 197 4.88 15.08 26.62
N PRO A 198 5.16 16.06 27.48
CA PRO A 198 6.30 16.96 27.29
C PRO A 198 7.67 16.26 27.40
N SER A 199 7.71 15.01 27.88
CA SER A 199 8.93 14.19 27.91
C SER A 199 9.33 13.63 26.54
N TYR A 200 8.41 13.59 25.57
CA TYR A 200 8.67 13.03 24.25
C TYR A 200 8.81 14.16 23.24
N THR A 201 10.06 14.52 22.95
CA THR A 201 10.42 15.52 21.95
C THR A 201 10.45 14.90 20.56
N LEU A 202 9.90 15.62 19.59
CA LEU A 202 9.91 15.25 18.18
C LEU A 202 10.96 16.09 17.45
N TYR A 203 11.64 15.47 16.49
CA TYR A 203 12.55 16.18 15.59
C TYR A 203 11.88 16.34 14.22
N GLU A 204 12.18 17.44 13.53
CA GLU A 204 11.69 17.68 12.18
C GLU A 204 12.01 16.52 11.24
N GLY A 205 11.01 16.02 10.52
CA GLY A 205 11.15 14.88 9.61
C GLY A 205 11.13 13.51 10.28
N GLN A 206 10.94 13.42 11.60
CA GLN A 206 10.74 12.14 12.30
C GLN A 206 9.34 11.57 12.01
N SER A 207 9.23 10.25 11.90
CA SER A 207 7.93 9.58 11.74
C SER A 207 7.13 9.64 13.04
N ILE A 208 5.97 10.30 12.99
CA ILE A 208 5.08 10.43 14.16
C ILE A 208 4.60 9.06 14.63
N MET A 209 4.29 8.17 13.69
CA MET A 209 3.76 6.84 14.00
C MET A 209 4.75 5.99 14.79
N ASN A 210 6.04 6.04 14.43
CA ASN A 210 7.07 5.28 15.13
C ASN A 210 7.28 5.80 16.55
N VAL A 211 7.37 7.12 16.72
CA VAL A 211 7.48 7.70 18.07
C VAL A 211 6.26 7.36 18.93
N CYS A 212 5.06 7.38 18.35
CA CYS A 212 3.85 6.99 19.08
C CYS A 212 3.84 5.51 19.50
N GLN A 213 4.48 4.62 18.73
CA GLN A 213 4.66 3.22 19.09
C GLN A 213 5.74 3.05 20.17
N ASP A 214 6.89 3.71 20.02
CA ASP A 214 8.00 3.68 20.98
C ASP A 214 7.58 4.22 22.36
N CYS A 215 6.75 5.27 22.36
CA CYS A 215 6.18 5.87 23.56
C CYS A 215 4.97 5.08 24.12
N ASN A 216 4.59 3.98 23.48
CA ASN A 216 3.46 3.12 23.86
C ASN A 216 2.11 3.87 23.98
N ILE A 217 1.93 4.91 23.16
CA ILE A 217 0.64 5.63 22.98
C ILE A 217 -0.24 4.79 22.05
N ILE A 218 0.35 4.37 20.92
CA ILE A 218 -0.22 3.37 20.02
C ILE A 218 0.39 2.03 20.41
N PHE A 219 -0.42 1.12 20.92
CA PHE A 219 0.04 -0.19 21.35
C PHE A 219 0.36 -1.09 20.15
N LYS A 220 -0.57 -1.17 19.20
CA LYS A 220 -0.47 -2.05 18.02
C LYS A 220 -1.17 -1.47 16.81
N ILE A 221 -0.61 -1.74 15.64
CA ILE A 221 -1.24 -1.51 14.35
C ILE A 221 -1.33 -2.85 13.64
N TYR A 222 -2.52 -3.23 13.19
CA TYR A 222 -2.72 -4.48 12.46
C TYR A 222 -3.76 -4.32 11.36
N SER A 223 -3.62 -5.11 10.30
CA SER A 223 -4.58 -5.13 9.20
C SER A 223 -5.80 -5.99 9.51
N LEU A 224 -6.95 -5.58 8.98
CA LEU A 224 -8.18 -6.33 9.14
C LEU A 224 -8.29 -7.41 8.05
N HIS A 225 -8.65 -8.62 8.44
CA HIS A 225 -8.83 -9.73 7.51
C HIS A 225 -10.26 -9.80 6.98
N ASP A 226 -10.41 -9.96 5.66
CA ASP A 226 -11.66 -10.38 5.07
C ASP A 226 -11.89 -11.89 5.30
N ARG A 227 -12.86 -12.21 6.16
CA ARG A 227 -13.18 -13.59 6.55
C ARG A 227 -13.73 -14.41 5.38
N GLU A 228 -14.44 -13.78 4.44
CA GLU A 228 -15.05 -14.48 3.31
C GLU A 228 -14.01 -14.89 2.27
N GLU A 229 -13.13 -13.96 1.90
CA GLU A 229 -12.00 -14.24 1.00
C GLU A 229 -11.07 -15.28 1.59
N LEU A 230 -10.71 -15.14 2.88
CA LEU A 230 -9.86 -16.10 3.57
C LEU A 230 -10.45 -17.51 3.57
N LYS A 231 -11.77 -17.64 3.77
CA LYS A 231 -12.46 -18.95 3.73
C LYS A 231 -12.47 -19.54 2.32
N LYS A 232 -12.60 -18.71 1.27
CA LYS A 232 -12.50 -19.15 -0.14
C LYS A 232 -11.09 -19.63 -0.46
N LEU A 233 -10.08 -18.84 -0.08
CA LEU A 233 -8.66 -19.17 -0.26
C LEU A 233 -8.29 -20.46 0.48
N GLY A 234 -8.74 -20.61 1.73
CA GLY A 234 -8.45 -21.79 2.53
C GLY A 234 -8.96 -23.09 1.92
N ARG A 235 -10.18 -23.08 1.34
CA ARG A 235 -10.73 -24.25 0.64
C ARG A 235 -9.90 -24.67 -0.57
N LYS A 236 -9.37 -23.71 -1.33
CA LYS A 236 -8.57 -23.96 -2.53
C LYS A 236 -7.11 -24.32 -2.21
N TRP A 237 -6.57 -23.83 -1.11
CA TRP A 237 -5.16 -23.96 -0.76
C TRP A 237 -4.90 -25.11 0.21
N TYR A 238 -5.02 -24.92 1.52
CA TYR A 238 -4.56 -25.92 2.50
C TYR A 238 -5.54 -27.07 2.72
N LEU A 239 -6.82 -26.91 2.37
CA LEU A 239 -7.81 -28.00 2.38
C LEU A 239 -7.68 -28.92 1.16
N SER A 240 -6.88 -28.54 0.15
CA SER A 240 -6.69 -29.28 -1.09
C SER A 240 -5.29 -29.90 -1.16
N VAL A 241 -5.10 -31.05 -0.53
CA VAL A 241 -3.78 -31.71 -0.33
C VAL A 241 -3.04 -32.04 -1.63
N PHE A 242 -3.76 -32.31 -2.73
CA PHE A 242 -3.18 -32.71 -4.02
C PHE A 242 -3.21 -31.61 -5.10
N ARG A 243 -3.62 -30.39 -4.76
CA ARG A 243 -3.67 -29.30 -5.74
C ARG A 243 -2.41 -28.46 -5.70
N LYS A 244 -2.02 -27.94 -6.87
CA LYS A 244 -0.97 -26.93 -6.98
C LYS A 244 -1.39 -25.71 -6.14
N GLN A 245 -0.48 -25.18 -5.34
CA GLN A 245 -0.74 -24.02 -4.49
C GLN A 245 -1.13 -22.80 -5.33
N PRO A 246 -2.20 -22.08 -4.98
CA PRO A 246 -2.66 -20.91 -5.73
C PRO A 246 -1.80 -19.68 -5.37
N PHE A 247 -0.65 -19.52 -6.03
CA PHE A 247 0.29 -18.42 -5.79
C PHE A 247 -0.37 -17.03 -5.87
N GLU A 248 -1.11 -16.78 -6.94
CA GLU A 248 -1.70 -15.48 -7.22
C GLU A 248 -2.72 -15.06 -6.14
N GLU A 249 -3.59 -15.97 -5.72
CA GLU A 249 -4.60 -15.67 -4.69
C GLU A 249 -3.96 -15.43 -3.31
N ILE A 250 -2.87 -16.14 -2.99
CA ILE A 250 -2.09 -15.90 -1.76
C ILE A 250 -1.43 -14.52 -1.82
N ARG A 251 -0.90 -14.13 -2.99
CA ARG A 251 -0.25 -12.84 -3.21
C ARG A 251 -1.23 -11.66 -3.08
N MET A 252 -2.38 -11.74 -3.74
CA MET A 252 -3.40 -10.69 -3.69
C MET A 252 -3.95 -10.46 -2.26
N TYR A 253 -3.95 -11.50 -1.42
CA TYR A 253 -4.49 -11.41 -0.06
C TYR A 253 -3.43 -11.09 1.01
N PHE A 254 -2.31 -11.83 1.03
CA PHE A 254 -1.27 -11.69 2.06
C PHE A 254 -0.07 -10.81 1.64
N GLY A 255 0.01 -10.45 0.36
CA GLY A 255 1.16 -9.77 -0.21
C GLY A 255 2.26 -10.72 -0.69
N GLU A 256 3.31 -10.14 -1.21
CA GLU A 256 4.29 -10.84 -2.05
C GLU A 256 5.29 -11.64 -1.23
N ALA A 257 5.72 -11.11 -0.08
CA ALA A 257 6.68 -11.77 0.81
C ALA A 257 6.14 -13.13 1.29
N ILE A 258 4.87 -13.17 1.72
CA ILE A 258 4.21 -14.37 2.20
C ILE A 258 3.95 -15.36 1.04
N ALA A 259 3.51 -14.86 -0.11
CA ALA A 259 3.31 -15.69 -1.30
C ALA A 259 4.62 -16.34 -1.80
N LEU A 260 5.73 -15.61 -1.76
CA LEU A 260 7.05 -16.12 -2.13
C LEU A 260 7.53 -17.18 -1.15
N TYR A 261 7.32 -16.98 0.15
CA TYR A 261 7.62 -17.97 1.18
C TYR A 261 6.88 -19.30 0.94
N PHE A 262 5.56 -19.25 0.70
CA PHE A 262 4.81 -20.47 0.44
C PHE A 262 5.18 -21.13 -0.89
N THR A 263 5.53 -20.35 -1.90
CA THR A 263 6.04 -20.89 -3.17
C THR A 263 7.37 -21.61 -2.98
N PHE A 264 8.29 -21.03 -2.19
CA PHE A 264 9.53 -21.69 -1.78
C PHE A 264 9.22 -22.99 -1.04
N LEU A 265 8.30 -22.98 -0.08
CA LEU A 265 7.93 -24.15 0.71
C LEU A 265 7.33 -25.28 -0.16
N GLY A 266 6.45 -24.94 -1.10
CA GLY A 266 5.89 -25.89 -2.07
C GLY A 266 6.97 -26.49 -2.98
N PHE A 267 7.88 -25.67 -3.48
CA PHE A 267 9.01 -26.14 -4.28
C PHE A 267 9.96 -27.04 -3.46
N TYR A 268 10.26 -26.67 -2.22
CA TYR A 268 11.13 -27.44 -1.33
C TYR A 268 10.54 -28.81 -0.98
N THR A 269 9.26 -28.85 -0.59
CA THR A 269 8.58 -30.12 -0.25
C THR A 269 8.51 -31.09 -1.43
N THR A 270 8.22 -30.59 -2.64
CA THR A 270 8.25 -31.43 -3.86
C THR A 270 9.65 -31.88 -4.23
N ALA A 271 10.66 -31.02 -4.09
CA ALA A 271 12.05 -31.36 -4.36
C ALA A 271 12.61 -32.41 -3.40
N LEU A 272 12.08 -32.53 -2.18
CA LEU A 272 12.49 -33.56 -1.20
C LEU A 272 11.97 -34.95 -1.53
N ILE A 273 10.96 -35.10 -2.39
CA ILE A 273 10.38 -36.42 -2.74
C ILE A 273 11.43 -37.32 -3.42
N ILE A 274 12.29 -36.74 -4.27
CA ILE A 274 13.32 -37.48 -5.00
C ILE A 274 14.42 -38.03 -4.06
N PRO A 275 15.08 -37.21 -3.22
CA PRO A 275 16.05 -37.72 -2.26
C PRO A 275 15.40 -38.60 -1.18
N MET A 276 14.14 -38.36 -0.80
CA MET A 276 13.39 -39.25 0.10
C MET A 276 13.24 -40.65 -0.51
N THR A 277 12.78 -40.75 -1.76
CA THR A 277 12.58 -42.05 -2.42
C THR A 277 13.89 -42.78 -2.65
N LEU A 278 14.95 -42.08 -3.07
CA LEU A 278 16.28 -42.67 -3.22
C LEU A 278 16.92 -43.07 -1.89
N GLY A 279 16.72 -42.28 -0.83
CA GLY A 279 17.16 -42.64 0.52
C GLY A 279 16.44 -43.88 1.05
N PHE A 280 15.15 -44.03 0.76
CA PHE A 280 14.39 -45.23 1.11
C PHE A 280 14.83 -46.45 0.30
N LEU A 281 15.11 -46.29 -1.00
CA LEU A 281 15.67 -47.36 -1.84
C LEU A 281 17.07 -47.79 -1.36
N GLN A 282 17.90 -46.83 -0.97
CA GLN A 282 19.23 -47.09 -0.40
C GLN A 282 19.14 -47.92 0.89
N LEU A 283 18.12 -47.70 1.73
CA LEU A 283 17.90 -48.47 2.95
C LEU A 283 17.62 -49.96 2.67
N LEU A 284 17.04 -50.28 1.51
CA LEU A 284 16.74 -51.65 1.08
C LEU A 284 17.91 -52.32 0.33
N LEU A 285 18.90 -51.54 -0.12
CA LEU A 285 20.04 -51.99 -0.92
C LEU A 285 21.32 -52.14 -0.06
N SER A 286 22.32 -52.85 -0.61
CA SER A 286 23.60 -53.09 0.06
C SER A 286 24.44 -51.83 0.27
N THR A 287 25.30 -51.84 1.29
CA THR A 287 26.18 -50.72 1.70
C THR A 287 27.13 -50.21 0.62
N GLU A 288 27.42 -51.01 -0.42
CA GLU A 288 28.25 -50.62 -1.56
C GLU A 288 27.64 -49.46 -2.39
N THR A 289 26.33 -49.21 -2.27
CA THR A 289 25.63 -48.17 -3.03
C THR A 289 25.66 -46.78 -2.38
N VAL A 290 26.20 -46.66 -1.16
CA VAL A 290 26.22 -45.40 -0.38
C VAL A 290 27.01 -44.28 -1.08
N ALA A 291 28.12 -44.61 -1.76
CA ALA A 291 28.92 -43.61 -2.47
C ALA A 291 28.12 -42.93 -3.61
N PHE A 292 27.31 -43.70 -4.34
CA PHE A 292 26.44 -43.18 -5.39
C PHE A 292 25.36 -42.25 -4.84
N PHE A 293 24.77 -42.59 -3.69
CA PHE A 293 23.78 -41.76 -3.02
C PHE A 293 24.35 -40.40 -2.59
N CYS A 294 25.58 -40.36 -2.06
CA CYS A 294 26.23 -39.10 -1.67
C CYS A 294 26.47 -38.18 -2.88
N ILE A 295 27.00 -38.72 -3.98
CA ILE A 295 27.22 -37.97 -5.21
C ILE A 295 25.88 -37.44 -5.75
N PHE A 296 24.85 -38.29 -5.77
CA PHE A 296 23.51 -37.90 -6.18
C PHE A 296 22.98 -36.73 -5.34
N ASN A 297 23.09 -36.78 -4.00
CA ASN A 297 22.59 -35.69 -3.15
C ASN A 297 23.29 -34.35 -3.41
N VAL A 298 24.61 -34.36 -3.65
CA VAL A 298 25.34 -33.14 -3.98
C VAL A 298 24.86 -32.55 -5.31
N VAL A 299 24.67 -33.39 -6.33
CA VAL A 299 24.12 -32.98 -7.63
C VAL A 299 22.67 -32.49 -7.49
N TRP A 300 21.85 -33.19 -6.69
CA TRP A 300 20.46 -32.80 -6.46
C TRP A 300 20.35 -31.45 -5.76
N MET A 301 21.17 -31.21 -4.73
CA MET A 301 21.19 -29.94 -4.01
C MET A 301 21.61 -28.77 -4.91
N THR A 302 22.59 -28.97 -5.80
CA THR A 302 22.99 -27.93 -6.76
C THR A 302 21.89 -27.63 -7.77
N VAL A 303 21.26 -28.66 -8.35
CA VAL A 303 20.10 -28.49 -9.25
C VAL A 303 18.92 -27.83 -8.53
N PHE A 304 18.64 -28.22 -7.30
CA PHE A 304 17.58 -27.64 -6.47
C PHE A 304 17.77 -26.14 -6.28
N LEU A 305 18.98 -25.71 -5.89
CA LEU A 305 19.28 -24.29 -5.67
C LEU A 305 19.13 -23.48 -6.95
N GLU A 306 19.64 -23.96 -8.08
CA GLU A 306 19.53 -23.26 -9.37
C GLU A 306 18.06 -23.13 -9.81
N LYS A 307 17.28 -24.23 -9.73
CA LYS A 307 15.86 -24.22 -10.07
C LYS A 307 15.04 -23.34 -9.15
N LEU A 308 15.38 -23.30 -7.86
CA LEU A 308 14.74 -22.41 -6.90
C LEU A 308 14.95 -20.95 -7.29
N LEU A 309 16.21 -20.55 -7.54
CA LEU A 309 16.56 -19.18 -7.94
C LEU A 309 15.86 -18.76 -9.25
N LEU A 310 15.78 -19.66 -10.22
CA LEU A 310 15.06 -19.40 -11.47
C LEU A 310 13.55 -19.22 -11.22
N ASN A 311 12.96 -20.09 -10.41
CA ASN A 311 11.53 -20.05 -10.11
C ASN A 311 11.14 -18.78 -9.32
N THR A 312 11.93 -18.39 -8.31
CA THR A 312 11.69 -17.14 -7.57
C THR A 312 11.82 -15.92 -8.48
N GLY A 313 12.81 -15.90 -9.39
CA GLY A 313 12.98 -14.84 -10.37
C GLY A 313 11.81 -14.68 -11.34
N ILE A 314 11.24 -15.79 -11.83
CA ILE A 314 10.06 -15.76 -12.72
C ILE A 314 8.82 -15.23 -11.97
N ASN A 315 8.56 -15.75 -10.77
CA ASN A 315 7.41 -15.33 -9.97
C ASN A 315 7.51 -13.85 -9.59
N MET A 316 8.70 -13.36 -9.25
CA MET A 316 8.94 -11.96 -8.92
C MET A 316 8.72 -11.05 -10.13
N LYS A 317 9.17 -11.44 -11.34
CA LYS A 317 8.86 -10.70 -12.58
C LYS A 317 7.37 -10.63 -12.87
N SER A 318 6.63 -11.72 -12.66
CA SER A 318 5.17 -11.75 -12.82
C SER A 318 4.41 -10.95 -11.77
N SER A 319 5.09 -10.57 -10.68
CA SER A 319 4.54 -9.77 -9.59
C SER A 319 4.74 -8.28 -9.76
N GLY A 320 5.51 -7.84 -10.76
CA GLY A 320 5.79 -6.42 -10.97
C GLY A 320 6.82 -5.85 -9.97
N VAL A 321 7.10 -6.57 -8.89
CA VAL A 321 8.06 -6.16 -7.88
C VAL A 321 9.48 -6.31 -8.40
N ARG A 322 10.05 -5.21 -8.88
CA ARG A 322 11.48 -5.16 -9.24
C ARG A 322 12.38 -4.79 -8.05
N ARG A 323 11.81 -4.20 -6.98
CA ARG A 323 12.59 -3.53 -5.92
C ARG A 323 12.03 -3.75 -4.50
N LEU A 324 12.06 -4.99 -4.00
CA LEU A 324 11.88 -5.22 -2.54
C LEU A 324 13.03 -4.65 -1.70
N ALA A 325 14.21 -4.48 -2.29
CA ALA A 325 15.40 -3.99 -1.58
C ALA A 325 15.30 -2.50 -1.19
N GLU A 326 14.67 -1.65 -2.01
CA GLU A 326 14.56 -0.21 -1.72
C GLU A 326 13.56 0.06 -0.58
N PHE A 327 12.42 -0.65 -0.55
CA PHE A 327 11.44 -0.53 0.55
C PHE A 327 12.01 -0.90 1.92
N SER A 328 12.99 -1.82 1.97
CA SER A 328 13.66 -2.21 3.23
C SER A 328 14.60 -1.12 3.79
N SER A 329 15.01 -0.15 2.97
CA SER A 329 15.95 0.92 3.35
C SER A 329 15.32 2.05 4.18
N LEU A 330 13.99 2.06 4.31
CA LEU A 330 13.25 3.05 5.09
C LEU A 330 12.96 2.58 6.53
N ARG A 331 13.69 1.58 7.06
CA ARG A 331 13.58 1.25 8.48
C ARG A 331 14.09 2.46 9.30
N PRO A 332 13.25 3.14 10.09
CA PRO A 332 13.57 4.43 10.71
C PRO A 332 14.75 4.34 11.69
N GLU A 333 14.94 3.19 12.32
CA GLU A 333 16.00 2.94 13.31
C GLU A 333 17.41 3.19 12.76
N MET A 334 17.64 3.05 11.44
CA MET A 334 18.97 3.20 10.85
C MET A 334 19.38 4.65 10.54
N LYS A 335 18.48 5.64 10.68
CA LYS A 335 18.85 7.06 10.51
C LYS A 335 19.60 7.62 11.71
N HIS A 336 19.49 7.00 12.89
CA HIS A 336 20.18 7.45 14.10
C HIS A 336 21.66 7.02 14.18
N PHE A 337 22.09 6.05 13.37
CA PHE A 337 23.48 5.55 13.43
C PHE A 337 24.44 6.32 12.52
N THR A 338 23.94 7.06 11.53
CA THR A 338 24.78 7.80 10.55
C THR A 338 24.95 9.28 10.88
N SER A 339 24.28 9.79 11.91
CA SER A 339 24.38 11.19 12.36
C SER A 339 25.39 11.41 13.50
N ASN A 340 25.98 10.36 14.07
CA ASN A 340 26.89 10.44 15.23
C ASN A 340 28.30 9.90 14.92
N VAL A 341 28.77 10.05 13.68
CA VAL A 341 30.19 9.82 13.33
C VAL A 341 30.76 11.05 12.65
#